data_AF-A0AAW8LK12-F1
#
_entry.id   AF-A0AAW8LK12-F1
#
_cell.length_a   1.000
_cell.length_b   1.000
_cell.length_c   1.000
_cell.angle_alpha   90.00
_cell.angle_beta   90.00
_cell.angle_gamma   90.00
#
_symmetry.space_group_name_H-M   'P 1'
#
loop_
_entity.id
_entity.type
_entity.pdbx_description
1 polymer ?
#
loop_
_entity_poly.entity_id
_entity_poly.type
_entity_poly.pdbx_seq_one_letter_code
_entity_poly.pdbx_strand_id
1 'polypeptide(L)'
;MNKGFFGDYPATILSYDKKARTARVSIPTVTDGLDDGITATFAYPVGHDDKDTEIEILPGAECYVFFLQGVPSSPVIWSYRSHGSGAVVDVRRIRQENIELLARAKITAKARTIDVSASEVVNIHGATQINLTSEAKISLNAPMISMNGA
;
A
#
# COMPACT_ATOMS: atom_id res chain seq x y z
N MET A 1 -17.10 -32.87 18.55
CA MET A 1 -17.24 -31.60 17.81
C MET A 1 -15.84 -31.16 17.39
N ASN A 2 -15.59 -31.00 16.09
CA ASN A 2 -14.39 -30.28 15.66
C ASN A 2 -14.51 -28.85 16.19
N LYS A 3 -13.49 -28.37 16.92
CA LYS A 3 -13.43 -26.97 17.33
C LYS A 3 -13.36 -26.13 16.07
N GLY A 4 -14.40 -25.37 15.76
CA GLY A 4 -14.36 -24.37 14.70
C GLY A 4 -13.53 -23.18 15.15
N PHE A 5 -12.70 -22.65 14.25
CA PHE A 5 -11.87 -21.48 14.53
C PHE A 5 -12.64 -20.21 14.12
N PHE A 6 -13.57 -19.81 14.98
CA PHE A 6 -14.39 -18.61 14.74
C PHE A 6 -13.77 -17.38 15.39
N GLY A 7 -13.84 -16.25 14.69
CA GLY A 7 -13.33 -14.97 15.15
C GLY A 7 -12.03 -14.54 14.48
N ASP A 8 -11.49 -13.44 15.00
CA ASP A 8 -10.29 -12.79 14.50
C ASP A 8 -9.11 -13.08 15.43
N TYR A 9 -8.09 -13.71 14.88
CA TYR A 9 -6.90 -14.10 15.61
C TYR A 9 -5.79 -13.08 15.35
N PRO A 10 -5.17 -12.53 16.41
CA PRO A 10 -4.03 -11.66 16.24
C PRO A 10 -2.88 -12.45 15.62
N ALA A 11 -2.21 -11.84 14.66
CA ALA A 11 -1.11 -12.45 13.94
C ALA A 11 -0.03 -11.43 13.57
N THR A 12 1.11 -11.93 13.14
CA THR A 12 2.22 -11.15 12.59
C THR A 12 2.59 -11.70 11.23
N ILE A 13 2.72 -10.82 10.24
CA ILE A 13 3.19 -11.17 8.89
C ILE A 13 4.70 -11.40 8.95
N LEU A 14 5.15 -12.61 8.63
CA LEU A 14 6.57 -12.97 8.62
C LEU A 14 7.22 -12.67 7.28
N SER A 15 6.52 -12.97 6.19
CA SER A 15 6.98 -12.70 4.82
C SER A 15 5.80 -12.62 3.85
N TYR A 16 6.02 -12.01 2.69
CA TYR A 16 5.02 -11.81 1.64
C TYR A 16 5.53 -12.36 0.30
N ASP A 17 4.77 -13.27 -0.31
CA ASP A 17 4.98 -13.71 -1.69
C ASP A 17 4.10 -12.88 -2.62
N LYS A 18 4.73 -11.90 -3.28
CA LYS A 18 4.08 -10.99 -4.24
C LYS A 18 3.41 -11.74 -5.39
N LYS A 19 4.02 -12.82 -5.88
CA LYS A 19 3.55 -13.56 -7.06
C LYS A 19 2.33 -14.41 -6.72
N ALA A 20 2.34 -15.07 -5.55
CA ALA A 20 1.25 -15.91 -5.10
C ALA A 20 0.10 -15.12 -4.43
N ARG A 21 0.33 -13.84 -4.09
CA ARG A 21 -0.60 -13.03 -3.27
C ARG A 21 -0.92 -13.73 -1.94
N THR A 22 0.12 -14.26 -1.29
CA THR A 22 0.02 -14.93 0.02
C THR A 22 1.10 -14.43 0.96
N ALA A 23 0.88 -14.60 2.26
CA ALA A 23 1.88 -14.31 3.28
C ALA A 23 2.07 -15.48 4.23
N ARG A 24 3.28 -15.56 4.80
CA ARG A 24 3.53 -16.40 5.97
C ARG A 24 3.14 -15.61 7.21
N VAL A 25 2.35 -16.20 8.09
CA VAL A 25 1.88 -15.56 9.32
C VAL A 25 2.16 -16.43 10.55
N SER A 26 2.57 -15.77 11.63
CA SER A 26 2.60 -16.37 12.97
C SER A 26 1.33 -15.96 13.71
N ILE A 27 0.62 -16.93 14.26
CA ILE A 27 -0.61 -16.75 15.04
C ILE A 27 -0.35 -17.38 16.42
N PRO A 28 -0.21 -16.59 17.50
CA PRO A 28 0.03 -17.11 18.83
C PRO A 28 -1.00 -18.19 19.19
N THR A 29 -0.57 -19.26 19.85
CA THR A 29 -1.36 -20.45 20.23
C THR A 29 -1.79 -21.37 19.10
N VAL A 30 -1.70 -20.93 17.84
CA VAL A 30 -2.06 -21.75 16.66
C VAL A 30 -0.81 -22.26 15.93
N THR A 31 0.22 -21.43 15.84
CA THR A 31 1.48 -21.75 15.15
C THR A 31 2.65 -21.85 16.12
N ASP A 32 2.39 -22.07 17.41
CA ASP A 32 3.45 -22.20 18.42
C ASP A 32 4.35 -23.40 18.07
N GLY A 33 5.66 -23.15 17.96
CA GLY A 33 6.65 -24.15 17.55
C GLY A 33 6.85 -24.30 16.03
N LEU A 34 6.18 -23.48 15.21
CA LEU A 34 6.43 -23.39 13.76
C LEU A 34 7.17 -22.08 13.44
N ASP A 35 8.48 -22.17 13.23
CA ASP A 35 9.33 -21.00 12.98
C ASP A 35 8.90 -20.22 11.71
N ASP A 36 8.43 -20.94 10.68
CA ASP A 36 8.00 -20.35 9.41
C ASP A 36 6.51 -19.94 9.37
N GLY A 37 5.76 -20.12 10.47
CA GLY A 37 4.32 -19.84 10.53
C GLY A 37 3.46 -20.72 9.59
N ILE A 38 2.33 -20.18 9.12
CA ILE A 38 1.45 -20.82 8.11
C ILE A 38 1.19 -19.88 6.94
N THR A 39 0.83 -20.42 5.77
CA THR A 39 0.45 -19.61 4.60
C THR A 39 -0.99 -19.13 4.74
N ALA A 40 -1.21 -17.83 4.59
CA ALA A 40 -2.51 -17.19 4.55
C ALA A 40 -2.71 -16.41 3.25
N THR A 41 -3.95 -16.35 2.78
CA THR A 41 -4.38 -15.47 1.69
C THR A 41 -4.84 -14.13 2.25
N PHE A 42 -5.18 -13.18 1.37
CA PHE A 42 -5.73 -11.88 1.76
C PHE A 42 -7.20 -11.75 1.39
N ALA A 43 -7.98 -11.11 2.24
CA ALA A 43 -9.30 -10.59 1.89
C ALA A 43 -9.12 -9.20 1.28
N TYR A 44 -9.19 -9.10 -0.05
CA TYR A 44 -9.15 -7.83 -0.75
C TYR A 44 -10.48 -7.09 -0.58
N PRO A 45 -10.46 -5.79 -0.21
CA PRO A 45 -11.67 -4.97 -0.22
C PRO A 45 -12.30 -4.94 -1.60
N VAL A 46 -13.64 -4.89 -1.67
CA VAL A 46 -14.36 -4.72 -2.93
C VAL A 46 -13.86 -3.44 -3.61
N GLY A 47 -13.43 -3.56 -4.87
CA GLY A 47 -12.84 -2.47 -5.66
C GLY A 47 -11.31 -2.39 -5.61
N HIS A 48 -10.66 -3.19 -4.76
CA HIS A 48 -9.20 -3.38 -4.77
C HIS A 48 -8.88 -4.78 -5.27
N ASP A 49 -9.30 -5.09 -6.51
CA ASP A 49 -9.01 -6.37 -7.17
C ASP A 49 -7.49 -6.54 -7.29
N ASP A 50 -6.96 -7.66 -6.84
CA ASP A 50 -5.52 -7.96 -6.85
C ASP A 50 -4.96 -8.12 -8.27
N LYS A 51 -5.85 -8.30 -9.25
CA LYS A 51 -5.52 -8.29 -10.68
C LYS A 51 -5.41 -6.88 -11.26
N ASP A 52 -5.96 -5.88 -10.59
CA ASP A 52 -5.94 -4.48 -11.03
C ASP A 52 -4.92 -3.66 -10.24
N THR A 53 -4.85 -3.84 -8.91
CA THR A 53 -3.96 -3.08 -8.04
C THR A 53 -3.30 -3.95 -6.96
N GLU A 54 -1.99 -3.77 -6.76
CA GLU A 54 -1.28 -4.31 -5.61
C GLU A 54 -1.31 -3.34 -4.43
N ILE A 55 -1.48 -3.86 -3.22
CA ILE A 55 -1.24 -3.11 -1.98
C ILE A 55 0.03 -3.67 -1.34
N GLU A 56 0.99 -2.79 -1.01
CA GLU A 56 2.25 -3.20 -0.42
C GLU A 56 2.01 -3.80 0.98
N ILE A 57 2.54 -5.01 1.18
CA ILE A 57 2.49 -5.72 2.45
C ILE A 57 3.90 -5.76 3.04
N LEU A 58 4.02 -5.29 4.28
CA LEU A 58 5.30 -5.22 4.99
C LEU A 58 5.46 -6.37 5.98
N PRO A 59 6.57 -7.13 5.91
CA PRO A 59 6.96 -8.04 6.98
C PRO A 59 7.04 -7.33 8.34
N GLY A 60 6.69 -8.06 9.40
CA GLY A 60 6.60 -7.57 10.77
C GLY A 60 5.28 -6.87 11.10
N ALA A 61 4.41 -6.59 10.12
CA ALA A 61 3.14 -5.92 10.39
C ALA A 61 2.17 -6.82 11.19
N GLU A 62 1.55 -6.22 12.20
CA GLU A 62 0.53 -6.86 13.02
C GLU A 62 -0.83 -6.86 12.31
N CYS A 63 -1.47 -8.02 12.21
CA CYS A 63 -2.74 -8.18 11.49
C CYS A 63 -3.73 -9.07 12.24
N TYR A 64 -4.96 -9.11 11.75
CA TYR A 64 -5.97 -10.10 12.11
C TYR A 64 -6.13 -11.12 10.99
N VAL A 65 -6.18 -12.39 11.40
CA VAL A 65 -6.47 -13.54 10.55
C VAL A 65 -7.78 -14.16 11.01
N PHE A 66 -8.71 -14.38 10.10
CA PHE A 66 -9.84 -15.27 10.34
C PHE A 66 -9.66 -16.56 9.54
N PHE A 67 -10.31 -17.63 9.98
CA PHE A 67 -10.34 -18.89 9.23
C PHE A 67 -11.63 -18.96 8.44
N LEU A 68 -11.54 -19.06 7.11
CA LEU A 68 -12.71 -19.02 6.23
C LEU A 68 -13.68 -20.15 6.58
N GLN A 69 -14.91 -19.78 6.96
CA GLN A 69 -15.94 -20.70 7.49
C GLN A 69 -15.49 -21.50 8.73
N GLY A 70 -14.51 -20.98 9.49
CA GLY A 70 -13.94 -21.64 10.66
C GLY A 70 -12.98 -22.81 10.34
N VAL A 71 -12.57 -22.95 9.07
CA VAL A 71 -11.71 -24.05 8.59
C VAL A 71 -10.22 -23.72 8.83
N PRO A 72 -9.49 -24.50 9.66
CA PRO A 72 -8.09 -24.19 10.03
C PRO A 72 -7.12 -24.13 8.84
N SER A 73 -7.39 -24.89 7.77
CA SER A 73 -6.56 -24.90 6.56
C SER A 73 -6.80 -23.71 5.63
N SER A 74 -7.69 -22.78 5.99
CA SER A 74 -8.05 -21.61 5.18
C SER A 74 -7.91 -20.28 5.93
N PRO A 75 -6.72 -19.94 6.44
CA PRO A 75 -6.47 -18.65 7.08
C PRO A 75 -6.47 -17.50 6.06
N VAL A 76 -7.13 -16.41 6.42
CA VAL A 76 -7.28 -15.20 5.60
C VAL A 76 -6.95 -13.97 6.43
N ILE A 77 -5.97 -13.19 5.98
CA ILE A 77 -5.63 -11.87 6.53
C ILE A 77 -6.66 -10.86 6.02
N TRP A 78 -7.28 -10.08 6.89
CA TRP A 78 -8.33 -9.15 6.46
C TRP A 78 -8.14 -7.71 6.93
N SER A 79 -7.34 -7.49 7.98
CA SER A 79 -7.05 -6.15 8.47
C SER A 79 -5.73 -6.09 9.22
N TYR A 80 -5.14 -4.90 9.27
CA TYR A 80 -4.07 -4.59 10.21
C TYR A 80 -4.64 -4.31 11.60
N ARG A 81 -3.89 -4.64 12.65
CA ARG A 81 -4.31 -4.36 14.03
C ARG A 81 -4.04 -2.90 14.39
N SER A 82 -4.87 -2.37 15.28
CA SER A 82 -4.52 -1.15 16.01
C SER A 82 -3.49 -1.50 17.08
N HIS A 83 -2.44 -0.68 17.17
CA HIS A 83 -1.37 -0.84 18.16
C HIS A 83 -1.71 -0.17 19.52
N GLY A 84 -2.83 0.58 19.59
CA GLY A 84 -3.30 1.28 20.80
C GLY A 84 -2.49 2.51 21.21
N SER A 85 -1.19 2.57 20.90
CA SER A 85 -0.32 3.72 21.13
C SER A 85 0.76 3.83 20.04
N GLY A 86 1.44 4.97 19.94
CA GLY A 86 2.52 5.18 18.94
C GLY A 86 2.04 5.27 17.50
N ALA A 87 0.73 5.43 17.27
CA ALA A 87 0.16 5.58 15.94
C ALA A 87 0.66 6.87 15.27
N VAL A 88 0.90 6.81 13.96
CA VAL A 88 1.18 7.98 13.15
C VAL A 88 -0.06 8.87 13.11
N VAL A 89 0.10 10.16 13.40
CA VAL A 89 -0.95 11.17 13.37
C VAL A 89 -0.75 12.06 12.14
N ASP A 90 -1.84 12.49 11.50
CA ASP A 90 -1.89 13.44 10.38
C ASP A 90 -1.10 13.07 9.10
N VAL A 91 -0.60 11.83 8.98
CA VAL A 91 0.16 11.39 7.81
C VAL A 91 -0.39 10.09 7.25
N ARG A 92 -0.88 10.15 6.00
CA ARG A 92 -1.17 8.97 5.17
C ARG A 92 -0.05 8.78 4.15
N ARG A 93 0.41 7.54 3.98
CA ARG A 93 1.44 7.16 3.01
C ARG A 93 0.92 6.08 2.08
N ILE A 94 1.15 6.27 0.79
CA ILE A 94 0.97 5.25 -0.24
C ILE A 94 2.37 4.84 -0.66
N ARG A 95 2.66 3.54 -0.68
CA ARG A 95 3.97 3.00 -1.01
C ARG A 95 3.80 1.80 -1.92
N GLN A 96 4.64 1.76 -2.94
CA GLN A 96 4.78 0.70 -3.92
C GLN A 96 6.11 0.90 -4.65
N GLU A 97 6.57 -0.14 -5.34
CA GLU A 97 7.65 -0.02 -6.33
C GLU A 97 7.25 0.94 -7.46
N ASN A 98 6.01 0.83 -7.95
CA ASN A 98 5.44 1.68 -8.99
C ASN A 98 4.07 2.21 -8.55
N ILE A 99 3.80 3.49 -8.75
CA ILE A 99 2.51 4.12 -8.46
C ILE A 99 1.98 4.78 -9.73
N GLU A 100 0.79 4.37 -10.16
CA GLU A 100 0.04 5.00 -11.26
C GLU A 100 -1.20 5.72 -10.71
N LEU A 101 -1.40 6.98 -11.14
CA LEU A 101 -2.60 7.75 -10.84
C LEU A 101 -3.44 7.88 -12.11
N LEU A 102 -4.36 6.94 -12.32
CA LEU A 102 -5.20 6.87 -13.51
C LEU A 102 -6.59 7.47 -13.25
N ALA A 103 -6.89 8.62 -13.85
CA ALA A 103 -8.20 9.25 -13.77
C ALA A 103 -8.79 9.44 -15.18
N ARG A 104 -10.10 9.17 -15.32
CA ARG A 104 -10.79 9.32 -16.62
C ARG A 104 -11.13 10.76 -16.99
N ALA A 105 -11.17 11.67 -16.02
CA ALA A 105 -11.60 13.05 -16.23
C ALA A 105 -10.63 14.07 -15.65
N LYS A 106 -10.28 13.96 -14.36
CA LYS A 106 -9.46 14.96 -13.67
C LYS A 106 -8.76 14.39 -12.45
N ILE A 107 -7.52 14.81 -12.24
CA ILE A 107 -6.81 14.71 -10.95
C ILE A 107 -6.70 16.12 -10.37
N THR A 108 -6.97 16.28 -9.07
CA THR A 108 -6.80 17.56 -8.35
C THR A 108 -5.96 17.31 -7.10
N ALA A 109 -4.83 18.00 -7.00
CA ALA A 109 -4.01 18.02 -5.79
C ALA A 109 -4.02 19.44 -5.20
N LYS A 110 -4.46 19.57 -3.95
CA LYS A 110 -4.55 20.85 -3.23
C LYS A 110 -3.96 20.66 -1.83
N ALA A 111 -2.97 21.48 -1.51
CA ALA A 111 -2.33 21.53 -0.21
C ALA A 111 -1.67 22.90 -0.04
N ARG A 112 -1.25 23.23 1.20
CA ARG A 112 -0.41 24.40 1.45
C ARG A 112 0.93 24.31 0.70
N THR A 113 1.48 23.10 0.62
CA THR A 113 2.71 22.80 -0.10
C THR A 113 2.54 21.48 -0.84
N ILE A 114 3.01 21.42 -2.08
CA ILE A 114 3.15 20.18 -2.85
C ILE A 114 4.62 20.09 -3.24
N ASP A 115 5.31 19.10 -2.67
CA ASP A 115 6.69 18.78 -3.00
C ASP A 115 6.73 17.58 -3.94
N VAL A 116 7.39 17.74 -5.08
CA VAL A 116 7.61 16.67 -6.07
C VAL A 116 9.10 16.55 -6.30
N SER A 117 9.65 15.36 -6.06
CA SER A 117 11.07 15.08 -6.21
C SER A 117 11.30 13.69 -6.81
N ALA A 118 12.34 13.58 -7.63
CA ALA A 118 12.83 12.35 -8.22
C ALA A 118 14.36 12.42 -8.29
N SER A 119 15.04 11.27 -8.16
CA SER A 119 16.50 11.20 -8.23
C SER A 119 17.05 11.35 -9.65
N GLU A 120 16.26 10.95 -10.65
CA GLU A 120 16.68 10.96 -12.05
C GLU A 120 15.97 12.05 -12.86
N VAL A 121 14.65 11.95 -13.00
CA VAL A 121 13.88 12.87 -13.87
C VAL A 121 12.45 13.06 -13.38
N VAL A 122 11.93 14.29 -13.55
CA VAL A 122 10.51 14.60 -13.43
C VAL A 122 9.99 14.98 -14.83
N ASN A 123 9.14 14.14 -15.40
CA ASN A 123 8.54 14.37 -16.72
C ASN A 123 7.12 14.91 -16.55
N ILE A 124 6.81 16.02 -17.24
CA ILE A 124 5.47 16.60 -17.31
C ILE A 124 5.09 16.74 -18.78
N HIS A 125 4.05 16.03 -19.20
CA HIS A 125 3.56 16.03 -20.58
C HIS A 125 2.12 16.54 -20.62
N GLY A 126 1.86 17.52 -21.49
CA GLY A 126 0.51 17.98 -21.82
C GLY A 126 0.33 17.94 -23.34
N ALA A 127 -0.74 17.30 -23.81
CA ALA A 127 -0.99 17.17 -25.25
C ALA A 127 -1.23 18.54 -25.93
N THR A 128 -1.87 19.46 -25.21
CA THR A 128 -2.19 20.80 -25.73
C THR A 128 -1.37 21.89 -25.04
N GLN A 129 -1.29 21.86 -23.71
CA GLN A 129 -0.59 22.89 -22.94
C GLN A 129 -0.20 22.40 -21.55
N ILE A 130 0.84 23.03 -21.00
CA ILE A 130 1.21 22.96 -19.58
C ILE A 130 1.18 24.40 -19.07
N ASN A 131 0.31 24.68 -18.09
CA ASN A 131 0.19 26.00 -17.49
C ASN A 131 0.89 26.04 -16.13
N LEU A 132 1.84 26.98 -15.99
CA LEU A 132 2.53 27.27 -14.73
C LEU A 132 2.24 28.72 -14.38
N THR A 133 1.50 28.95 -13.30
CA THR A 133 1.04 30.30 -12.90
C THR A 133 1.38 30.56 -11.43
N SER A 134 1.87 31.75 -11.13
CA SER A 134 2.12 32.23 -9.77
C SER A 134 1.82 33.72 -9.70
N GLU A 135 1.12 34.16 -8.67
CA GLU A 135 0.85 35.59 -8.43
C GLU A 135 2.09 36.35 -7.96
N ALA A 136 3.14 35.63 -7.55
CA ALA A 136 4.36 36.23 -7.03
C ALA A 136 5.61 35.88 -7.86
N LYS A 137 5.95 34.59 -7.97
CA LYS A 137 7.20 34.14 -8.60
C LYS A 137 7.13 32.71 -9.09
N ILE A 138 7.76 32.46 -10.24
CA ILE A 138 8.20 31.13 -10.70
C ILE A 138 9.74 31.16 -10.73
N SER A 139 10.39 30.15 -10.15
CA SER A 139 11.86 30.05 -10.12
C SER A 139 12.30 28.76 -10.81
N LEU A 140 13.30 28.87 -11.69
CA LEU A 140 13.96 27.73 -12.33
C LEU A 140 15.46 27.87 -12.03
N ASN A 141 16.07 26.81 -11.52
CA ASN A 141 17.50 26.78 -11.21
C ASN A 141 18.08 25.45 -11.68
N ALA A 142 18.91 25.52 -12.70
CA ALA A 142 19.62 24.37 -13.25
C ALA A 142 20.90 24.87 -13.93
N PRO A 143 21.95 24.02 -14.05
CA PRO A 143 23.15 24.37 -14.81
C PRO A 143 22.85 24.74 -16.27
N MET A 144 21.77 24.18 -16.83
CA MET A 144 21.28 24.50 -18.17
C MET A 144 19.75 24.54 -18.16
N ILE A 145 19.19 25.57 -18.79
CA ILE A 145 17.76 25.67 -19.10
C ILE A 145 17.66 25.83 -20.62
N SER A 146 17.05 24.86 -21.29
CA SER A 146 16.78 24.92 -22.73
C SER A 146 15.30 25.22 -22.94
N MET A 147 15.03 26.26 -23.73
CA MET A 147 13.69 26.62 -24.17
C MET A 147 13.72 26.63 -25.69
N ASN A 148 13.26 25.53 -26.30
CA ASN A 148 13.15 25.44 -27.74
C ASN A 148 11.73 25.87 -28.12
N GLY A 149 11.60 27.08 -28.65
CA GLY A 149 10.41 27.49 -29.36
C GLY A 149 10.46 26.97 -30.80
N ALA A 150 9.29 26.69 -31.38
CA ALA A 150 9.15 26.73 -32.83
C ALA A 150 9.04 28.20 -33.29
#